data_AF-A0A7S0NA53-F1
#
_entry.id   AF-A0A7S0NA53-F1
#
_cell.length_a   1.000
_cell.length_b   1.000
_cell.length_c   1.000
_cell.angle_alpha   90.00
_cell.angle_beta   90.00
_cell.angle_gamma   90.00
#
_symmetry.space_group_name_H-M   'P 1'
#
loop_
_entity.id
_entity.type
_entity.pdbx_description
1 polymer ?
#
loop_
_entity_poly.entity_id
_entity_poly.type
_entity_poly.pdbx_seq_one_letter_code
_entity_poly.pdbx_strand_id
1 'polypeptide(L)'
;ARRIRNLEYLMQLNSFAGRTYNDLDQYFVLPWVLRDYSSPRLDLADPASYRDLALPVGAQTEARRELFRERYAGWADPEVPAFHYGSHYSSAAYVLWYLIRLEPYTSLALELQGGRFDCADRLFWSVAEAYAGAGSGTNDVKELVPEWFYLPDFLSPRRPHLDLGR
;
A
#
# COMPACT_ATOMS: atom_id res chain seq x y z
N ALA A 1 5.52 26.63 15.50
CA ALA A 1 4.07 26.44 15.69
C ALA A 1 3.57 25.35 14.74
N ARG A 2 2.84 24.33 15.23
CA ARG A 2 2.19 23.29 14.40
C ARG A 2 0.78 23.74 14.04
N ARG A 3 0.60 24.39 12.89
CA ARG A 3 -0.68 24.97 12.44
C ARG A 3 -1.54 24.03 11.59
N ILE A 4 -0.97 22.92 11.13
CA ILE A 4 -1.62 21.89 10.31
C ILE A 4 -1.24 20.51 10.85
N ARG A 5 -2.14 19.54 10.74
CA ARG A 5 -1.90 18.14 11.11
C ARG A 5 -1.04 17.47 10.04
N ASN A 6 -0.30 16.42 10.42
CA ASN A 6 0.53 15.65 9.46
C ASN A 6 -0.29 15.14 8.27
N LEU A 7 -1.50 14.63 8.53
CA LEU A 7 -2.41 14.18 7.48
C LEU A 7 -2.73 15.31 6.48
N GLU A 8 -3.16 16.47 6.98
CA GLU A 8 -3.48 17.63 6.13
C GLU A 8 -2.28 18.08 5.29
N TYR A 9 -1.10 18.09 5.90
CA TYR A 9 0.13 18.42 5.21
C TYR A 9 0.47 17.41 4.09
N LEU A 10 0.39 16.12 4.38
CA LEU A 10 0.66 15.07 3.39
C LEU A 10 -0.38 15.07 2.26
N MET A 11 -1.64 15.37 2.56
CA MET A 11 -2.68 15.54 1.54
C MET A 11 -2.37 16.74 0.62
N GLN A 12 -1.93 17.86 1.17
CA GLN A 12 -1.50 19.01 0.37
C GLN A 12 -0.28 18.68 -0.50
N LEU A 13 0.72 18.00 0.04
CA LEU A 13 1.89 17.56 -0.72
C LEU A 13 1.51 16.66 -1.90
N ASN A 14 0.62 15.70 -1.69
CA ASN A 14 0.11 14.85 -2.76
C ASN A 14 -0.60 15.70 -3.84
N SER A 15 -1.49 16.61 -3.44
CA SER A 15 -2.21 17.48 -4.37
C SER A 15 -1.26 18.36 -5.19
N PHE A 16 -0.24 18.96 -4.58
CA PHE A 16 0.76 19.75 -5.29
C PHE A 16 1.67 18.92 -6.20
N ALA A 17 1.85 17.63 -5.90
CA ALA A 17 2.55 16.68 -6.75
C ALA A 17 1.69 16.16 -7.92
N GLY A 18 0.48 16.72 -8.13
CA GLY A 18 -0.42 16.34 -9.21
C GLY A 18 -1.31 15.12 -8.89
N ARG A 19 -1.26 14.61 -7.67
CA ARG A 19 -2.08 13.46 -7.26
C ARG A 19 -3.54 13.84 -7.11
N THR A 20 -4.43 12.93 -7.48
CA THR A 20 -5.87 13.18 -7.51
C THR A 20 -6.67 11.92 -7.22
N TYR A 21 -7.91 12.09 -6.73
CA TYR A 21 -8.88 11.01 -6.58
C TYR A 21 -9.52 10.61 -7.92
N ASN A 22 -9.40 11.45 -8.96
CA ASN A 22 -10.03 11.23 -10.26
C ASN A 22 -9.23 10.29 -11.19
N ASP A 23 -7.98 9.99 -10.85
CA ASP A 23 -7.09 9.11 -11.61
C ASP A 23 -6.45 8.13 -10.63
N LEU A 24 -6.83 6.86 -10.74
CA LEU A 24 -6.36 5.80 -9.84
C LEU A 24 -4.86 5.49 -10.00
N ASP A 25 -4.28 5.77 -11.17
CA ASP A 25 -2.84 5.59 -11.39
C ASP A 25 -2.01 6.69 -10.70
N GLN A 26 -2.64 7.83 -10.43
CA GLN A 26 -2.05 8.99 -9.74
C GLN A 26 -2.71 9.26 -8.39
N TYR A 27 -3.25 8.21 -7.76
CA TYR A 27 -3.94 8.32 -6.48
C TYR A 27 -3.01 8.83 -5.37
N PHE A 28 -3.61 9.44 -4.35
CA PHE A 28 -2.91 9.90 -3.16
C PHE A 28 -2.18 8.74 -2.46
N VAL A 29 -0.96 9.01 -1.97
CA VAL A 29 -0.12 8.04 -1.27
C VAL A 29 0.22 8.54 0.12
N LEU A 30 0.02 7.69 1.12
CA LEU A 30 0.46 7.88 2.49
C LEU A 30 1.37 6.72 2.91
N PRO A 31 2.31 6.95 3.85
CA PRO A 31 3.22 5.91 4.27
C PRO A 31 2.54 4.92 5.21
N TRP A 32 2.98 3.66 5.19
CA TRP A 32 2.88 2.81 6.38
C TRP A 32 3.54 3.52 7.57
N VAL A 33 2.85 3.59 8.71
CA VAL A 33 3.38 4.25 9.92
C VAL A 33 3.70 3.23 11.00
N LEU A 34 2.78 2.32 11.25
CA LEU A 34 2.96 1.22 12.20
C LEU A 34 3.62 0.04 11.48
N ARG A 35 4.33 -0.78 12.25
CA ARG A 35 4.92 -2.03 11.77
C ARG A 35 4.48 -3.27 12.54
N ASP A 36 3.79 -3.08 13.66
CA ASP A 36 3.25 -4.17 14.48
C ASP A 36 1.76 -4.33 14.22
N TYR A 37 1.42 -5.45 13.59
CA TYR A 37 0.05 -5.86 13.27
C TYR A 37 -0.26 -7.27 13.79
N SER A 38 0.63 -7.85 14.60
CA SER A 38 0.49 -9.21 15.15
C SER A 38 0.34 -9.21 16.66
N SER A 39 0.83 -8.19 17.35
CA SER A 39 0.68 -8.09 18.80
C SER A 39 -0.79 -7.86 19.18
N PRO A 40 -1.27 -8.50 20.27
CA PRO A 40 -2.63 -8.30 20.77
C PRO A 40 -2.86 -6.90 21.34
N ARG A 41 -1.79 -6.17 21.66
CA ARG A 41 -1.80 -4.77 22.12
C ARG A 41 -0.67 -4.02 21.44
N LEU A 42 -1.00 -2.85 20.91
CA LEU A 42 -0.04 -1.96 20.28
C LEU A 42 0.42 -0.90 21.30
N ASP A 43 1.73 -0.84 21.57
CA ASP A 43 2.32 0.20 22.41
C ASP A 43 2.79 1.37 21.54
N LEU A 44 2.03 2.47 21.58
CA LEU A 44 2.37 3.68 20.83
C LEU A 44 3.53 4.49 21.45
N ALA A 45 3.97 4.16 22.66
CA ALA A 45 5.15 4.77 23.27
C ALA A 45 6.46 4.06 22.85
N ASP A 46 6.38 2.82 22.37
CA ASP A 46 7.53 2.06 21.90
C ASP A 46 7.93 2.50 20.48
N PRO A 47 9.14 3.04 20.26
CA PRO A 47 9.64 3.36 18.93
C PRO A 47 9.66 2.15 17.98
N ALA A 48 9.77 0.92 18.50
CA ALA A 48 9.77 -0.30 17.69
C ALA A 48 8.40 -0.62 17.07
N SER A 49 7.32 0.00 17.55
CA SER A 49 5.98 -0.10 16.95
C SER A 49 5.87 0.64 15.61
N TYR A 50 6.82 1.52 15.31
CA TYR A 50 6.81 2.38 14.14
C TYR A 50 7.78 1.91 13.06
N ARG A 51 7.38 2.12 11.81
CA ARG A 51 8.24 1.95 10.64
C ARG A 51 9.34 3.01 10.64
N ASP A 52 10.51 2.66 10.12
CA ASP A 52 11.52 3.68 9.82
C ASP A 52 11.11 4.47 8.58
N LEU A 53 10.58 5.67 8.79
CA LEU A 53 10.11 6.58 7.74
C LEU A 53 11.24 7.20 6.91
N ALA A 54 12.51 7.07 7.33
CA ALA A 54 13.65 7.51 6.53
C ALA A 54 13.97 6.53 5.38
N LEU A 55 13.42 5.31 5.43
CA LEU A 55 13.62 4.27 4.45
C LEU A 55 12.32 4.02 3.66
N PRO A 56 12.36 3.56 2.40
CA PRO A 56 11.16 3.06 1.71
C PRO A 56 10.68 1.73 2.34
N VAL A 57 9.41 1.36 2.12
CA VAL A 57 8.85 0.09 2.63
C VAL A 57 9.67 -1.13 2.19
N GLY A 58 10.22 -1.10 0.97
CA GLY A 58 11.05 -2.17 0.44
C GLY A 58 12.44 -2.31 1.08
N ALA A 59 12.83 -1.39 1.96
CA ALA A 59 14.18 -1.31 2.54
C ALA A 59 14.19 -1.41 4.08
N GLN A 60 13.10 -1.85 4.71
CA GLN A 60 12.97 -1.83 6.17
C GLN A 60 13.93 -2.78 6.90
N THR A 61 14.43 -3.84 6.24
CA THR A 61 15.40 -4.79 6.80
C THR A 61 16.72 -4.75 6.03
N GLU A 62 17.83 -5.04 6.69
CA GLU A 62 19.15 -5.07 6.01
C GLU A 62 19.19 -6.10 4.90
N ALA A 63 18.70 -7.32 5.16
CA ALA A 63 18.64 -8.38 4.16
C ALA A 63 17.89 -7.94 2.88
N ARG A 64 16.81 -7.17 2.99
CA ARG A 64 16.13 -6.62 1.80
C ARG A 64 16.96 -5.53 1.11
N ARG A 65 17.63 -4.67 1.88
CA ARG A 65 18.51 -3.64 1.30
C ARG A 65 19.63 -4.28 0.48
N GLU A 66 20.28 -5.30 1.02
CA GLU A 66 21.32 -6.06 0.35
C GLU A 66 20.78 -6.71 -0.93
N LEU A 67 19.67 -7.46 -0.83
CA LEU A 67 19.04 -8.11 -1.98
C LEU A 67 18.77 -7.13 -3.14
N PHE A 68 18.16 -5.97 -2.86
CA PHE A 68 17.85 -5.00 -3.91
C PHE A 68 19.07 -4.25 -4.42
N ARG A 69 20.08 -4.00 -3.58
CA ARG A 69 21.37 -3.43 -4.01
C ARG A 69 22.11 -4.38 -4.95
N GLU A 70 22.13 -5.68 -4.64
CA GLU A 70 22.73 -6.71 -5.49
C GLU A 70 22.00 -6.81 -6.83
N ARG A 71 20.66 -6.81 -6.82
CA ARG A 71 19.84 -6.77 -8.05
C ARG A 71 20.18 -5.57 -8.92
N TYR A 72 20.27 -4.39 -8.32
CA TYR A 72 20.61 -3.16 -9.02
C TYR A 72 22.02 -3.21 -9.60
N ALA A 73 23.01 -3.65 -8.80
CA ALA A 73 24.40 -3.71 -9.20
C ALA A 73 24.69 -4.78 -10.26
N GLY A 74 23.98 -5.91 -10.21
CA GLY A 74 24.07 -7.00 -11.18
C GLY A 74 23.24 -6.78 -12.45
N TRP A 75 22.60 -5.62 -12.60
CA TRP A 75 21.75 -5.32 -13.74
C TRP A 75 22.59 -5.09 -15.00
N ALA A 76 22.33 -5.88 -16.05
CA ALA A 76 23.10 -5.88 -17.29
C ALA A 76 22.24 -5.71 -18.55
N ASP A 77 21.02 -5.19 -18.42
CA ASP A 77 20.17 -4.88 -19.57
C ASP A 77 20.61 -3.55 -20.21
N PRO A 78 20.93 -3.52 -21.52
CA PRO A 78 21.40 -2.32 -22.20
C PRO A 78 20.27 -1.32 -22.55
N GLU A 79 19.01 -1.75 -22.55
CA GLU A 79 17.86 -0.92 -22.93
C GLU A 79 17.09 -0.43 -21.70
N VAL A 80 17.05 -1.23 -20.64
CA VAL A 80 16.31 -0.92 -19.42
C VAL A 80 17.28 -0.42 -18.34
N PRO A 81 17.11 0.80 -17.78
CA PRO A 81 17.91 1.27 -16.67
C PRO A 81 17.79 0.36 -15.44
N ALA A 82 18.88 0.25 -14.67
CA ALA A 82 18.87 -0.51 -13.42
C ALA A 82 17.84 0.04 -12.43
N PHE A 83 17.17 -0.85 -11.70
CA PHE A 83 16.18 -0.50 -10.69
C PHE A 83 16.25 -1.43 -9.49
N HIS A 84 15.84 -0.92 -8.33
CA HIS A 84 15.70 -1.73 -7.12
C HIS A 84 14.39 -2.52 -7.16
N TYR A 85 13.28 -1.85 -7.44
CA TYR A 85 11.94 -2.42 -7.38
C TYR A 85 11.33 -2.53 -8.78
N GLY A 86 10.87 -3.74 -9.14
CA GLY A 86 10.11 -3.96 -10.37
C GLY A 86 8.63 -3.61 -10.25
N SER A 87 8.17 -3.30 -9.04
CA SER A 87 6.83 -2.80 -8.74
C SER A 87 6.90 -1.40 -8.18
N HIS A 88 5.83 -0.64 -8.39
CA HIS A 88 5.70 0.71 -7.88
C HIS A 88 4.92 0.70 -6.57
N TYR A 89 5.15 1.66 -5.67
CA TYR A 89 4.47 1.71 -4.37
C TYR A 89 2.99 2.14 -4.45
N SER A 90 2.54 2.58 -5.63
CA SER A 90 1.19 3.10 -5.91
C SER A 90 0.77 2.65 -7.30
N SER A 91 -0.43 2.10 -7.44
CA SER A 91 -1.03 1.73 -8.72
C SER A 91 -2.55 1.70 -8.59
N ALA A 92 -3.27 1.83 -9.70
CA ALA A 92 -4.72 1.66 -9.70
C ALA A 92 -5.15 0.30 -9.11
N ALA A 93 -4.40 -0.76 -9.43
CA ALA A 93 -4.64 -2.10 -8.90
C ALA A 93 -4.58 -2.12 -7.36
N TYR A 94 -3.62 -1.43 -6.74
CA TYR A 94 -3.52 -1.35 -5.28
C TYR A 94 -4.64 -0.53 -4.63
N VAL A 95 -5.05 0.57 -5.27
CA VAL A 95 -6.18 1.37 -4.78
C VAL A 95 -7.46 0.53 -4.79
N LEU A 96 -7.75 -0.14 -5.90
CA LEU A 96 -8.89 -1.03 -6.04
C LEU A 96 -8.82 -2.21 -5.07
N TRP A 97 -7.62 -2.78 -4.88
CA TRP A 97 -7.39 -3.87 -3.94
C TRP A 97 -7.71 -3.46 -2.50
N TYR A 98 -7.22 -2.30 -2.03
CA TYR A 98 -7.54 -1.79 -0.70
C TYR A 98 -9.02 -1.46 -0.55
N LEU A 99 -9.61 -0.78 -1.54
CA LEU A 99 -10.96 -0.20 -1.43
C LEU A 99 -12.06 -1.11 -2.00
N ILE A 100 -11.76 -2.37 -2.30
CA ILE A 100 -12.67 -3.33 -2.95
C ILE A 100 -14.05 -3.46 -2.29
N ARG A 101 -14.19 -3.10 -1.01
CA ARG A 101 -15.44 -3.13 -0.23
C ARG A 101 -16.27 -1.85 -0.34
N LEU A 102 -15.82 -0.85 -1.09
CA LEU A 102 -16.49 0.42 -1.27
C LEU A 102 -16.85 0.62 -2.75
N GLU A 103 -18.07 1.08 -3.02
CA GLU A 103 -18.39 1.63 -4.34
C GLU A 103 -17.76 3.03 -4.49
N PRO A 104 -17.31 3.42 -5.70
CA PRO A 104 -17.38 2.67 -6.97
C PRO A 104 -16.24 1.65 -7.18
N TYR A 105 -15.30 1.52 -6.23
CA TYR A 105 -14.10 0.68 -6.38
C TYR A 105 -14.41 -0.81 -6.53
N THR A 106 -15.49 -1.30 -5.91
CA THR A 106 -15.98 -2.67 -6.13
C THR A 106 -16.29 -2.90 -7.62
N SER A 107 -17.07 -2.02 -8.24
CA SER A 107 -17.42 -2.09 -9.65
C SER A 107 -16.20 -1.98 -10.58
N LEU A 108 -15.30 -1.06 -10.27
CA LEU A 108 -14.05 -0.86 -11.02
C LEU A 108 -13.10 -2.05 -10.90
N ALA A 109 -13.03 -2.70 -9.73
CA ALA A 109 -12.24 -3.92 -9.54
C ALA A 109 -12.78 -5.09 -10.37
N LEU A 110 -14.11 -5.23 -10.47
CA LEU A 110 -14.73 -6.22 -11.37
C LEU A 110 -14.39 -5.93 -12.83
N GLU A 111 -14.49 -4.68 -13.26
CA GLU A 111 -14.18 -4.28 -14.64
C GLU A 111 -12.72 -4.60 -14.99
N LEU A 112 -11.78 -4.24 -14.10
CA LEU A 112 -10.36 -4.52 -14.29
C LEU A 112 -10.07 -6.03 -14.44
N GLN A 113 -10.85 -6.88 -13.77
CA GLN A 113 -10.68 -8.34 -13.75
C GLN A 113 -11.62 -9.07 -14.72
N GLY A 114 -12.19 -8.37 -15.72
CA GLY A 114 -13.01 -8.99 -16.76
C GLY A 114 -14.38 -9.47 -16.30
N GLY A 115 -14.97 -8.78 -15.31
CA GLY A 115 -16.32 -9.00 -14.80
C GLY A 115 -16.43 -10.02 -13.66
N ARG A 116 -15.31 -10.49 -13.11
CA ARG A 116 -15.26 -11.39 -11.95
C ARG A 116 -14.17 -10.94 -11.00
N PHE A 117 -14.36 -11.15 -9.70
CA PHE A 117 -13.28 -10.90 -8.74
C PHE A 117 -12.11 -11.88 -8.95
N ASP A 118 -10.94 -11.45 -8.49
CA ASP A 118 -9.76 -12.30 -8.39
C ASP A 118 -10.00 -13.47 -7.41
N CYS A 119 -9.10 -14.45 -7.35
CA CYS A 119 -9.16 -15.49 -6.34
C CYS A 119 -9.06 -14.89 -4.93
N ALA A 120 -9.84 -15.44 -3.99
CA ALA A 120 -10.00 -14.89 -2.65
C ALA A 120 -8.65 -14.68 -1.92
N ASP A 121 -7.71 -15.62 -2.07
CA ASP A 121 -6.37 -15.56 -1.50
C ASP A 121 -5.54 -14.34 -1.94
N ARG A 122 -5.85 -13.77 -3.12
CA ARG A 122 -5.18 -12.58 -3.66
C ARG A 122 -5.91 -11.28 -3.34
N LEU A 123 -7.11 -11.33 -2.78
CA LEU A 123 -7.86 -10.13 -2.40
C LEU A 123 -7.39 -9.58 -1.05
N PHE A 124 -7.69 -8.31 -0.78
CA PHE A 124 -7.37 -7.72 0.50
C PHE A 124 -8.28 -8.28 1.59
N TRP A 125 -7.72 -9.02 2.55
CA TRP A 125 -8.48 -9.61 3.65
C TRP A 125 -7.87 -9.39 5.04
N SER A 126 -6.57 -9.08 5.13
CA SER A 126 -5.87 -8.84 6.39
C SER A 126 -4.88 -7.69 6.28
N VAL A 127 -4.91 -6.79 7.26
CA VAL A 127 -3.94 -5.69 7.39
C VAL A 127 -2.54 -6.25 7.69
N ALA A 128 -2.45 -7.26 8.55
CA ALA A 128 -1.18 -7.87 8.91
C ALA A 128 -0.51 -8.52 7.70
N GLU A 129 -1.28 -9.28 6.91
CA GLU A 129 -0.80 -9.89 5.67
C GLU A 129 -0.47 -8.82 4.61
N ALA A 130 -1.26 -7.74 4.52
CA ALA A 130 -0.96 -6.64 3.62
C ALA A 130 0.38 -5.98 3.96
N TYR A 131 0.66 -5.74 5.25
CA TYR A 131 1.94 -5.19 5.69
C TYR A 131 3.09 -6.18 5.49
N ALA A 132 2.89 -7.45 5.86
CA ALA A 132 3.86 -8.52 5.66
C ALA A 132 4.19 -8.70 4.16
N GLY A 133 3.21 -8.64 3.27
CA GLY A 133 3.37 -8.68 1.82
C GLY A 133 4.23 -7.52 1.30
N ALA A 134 3.89 -6.28 1.66
CA ALA A 134 4.68 -5.10 1.27
C ALA A 134 6.12 -5.14 1.83
N GLY A 135 6.29 -5.77 2.99
CA GLY A 135 7.56 -5.98 3.68
C GLY A 135 8.28 -7.29 3.31
N SER A 136 7.70 -8.16 2.50
CA SER A 136 8.29 -9.43 2.05
C SER A 136 8.39 -9.54 0.52
N GLY A 137 9.18 -10.51 0.03
CA GLY A 137 9.37 -10.73 -1.40
C GLY A 137 10.02 -9.56 -2.17
N THR A 138 10.08 -9.70 -3.50
CA THR A 138 10.71 -8.73 -4.41
C THR A 138 9.72 -7.92 -5.27
N ASN A 139 8.44 -8.27 -5.19
CA ASN A 139 7.42 -7.83 -6.15
C ASN A 139 6.32 -6.97 -5.50
N ASP A 140 6.38 -6.76 -4.19
CA ASP A 140 5.45 -5.90 -3.47
C ASP A 140 6.24 -4.89 -2.62
N VAL A 141 5.97 -3.62 -2.87
CA VAL A 141 6.49 -2.46 -2.14
C VAL A 141 5.40 -1.41 -1.98
N LYS A 142 4.14 -1.83 -1.91
CA LYS A 142 2.99 -0.92 -1.86
C LYS A 142 2.94 -0.11 -0.56
N GLU A 143 2.67 1.17 -0.71
CA GLU A 143 2.35 2.08 0.39
C GLU A 143 0.82 2.17 0.57
N LEU A 144 0.36 3.06 1.46
CA LEU A 144 -1.06 3.19 1.82
C LEU A 144 -1.78 4.24 0.98
N VAL A 145 -3.12 4.12 0.95
CA VAL A 145 -4.03 5.18 0.49
C VAL A 145 -4.57 5.98 1.68
N PRO A 146 -5.05 7.23 1.50
CA PRO A 146 -5.46 8.07 2.62
C PRO A 146 -6.59 7.52 3.50
N GLU A 147 -7.47 6.70 2.92
CA GLU A 147 -8.63 6.11 3.59
C GLU A 147 -8.26 5.32 4.85
N TRP A 148 -7.03 4.80 4.92
CA TRP A 148 -6.46 4.14 6.09
C TRP A 148 -6.46 4.99 7.37
N PHE A 149 -6.52 6.32 7.24
CA PHE A 149 -6.39 7.25 8.35
C PHE A 149 -7.70 7.91 8.77
N TYR A 150 -8.77 7.75 7.98
CA TYR A 150 -10.05 8.43 8.27
C TYR A 150 -11.32 7.67 7.86
N LEU A 151 -11.24 6.58 7.09
CA LEU A 151 -12.40 5.88 6.56
C LEU A 151 -12.40 4.40 6.98
N PRO A 152 -12.85 4.04 8.20
CA PRO A 152 -12.82 2.64 8.65
C PRO A 152 -13.70 1.70 7.81
N ASP A 153 -14.66 2.24 7.05
CA ASP A 153 -15.64 1.46 6.29
C ASP A 153 -15.03 0.55 5.23
N PHE A 154 -13.85 0.86 4.67
CA PHE A 154 -13.19 -0.04 3.68
C PHE A 154 -12.73 -1.36 4.31
N LEU A 155 -12.57 -1.43 5.64
CA LEU A 155 -12.26 -2.64 6.39
C LEU A 155 -13.52 -3.39 6.85
N SER A 156 -14.70 -2.78 6.72
CA SER A 156 -15.93 -3.36 7.25
C SER A 156 -16.36 -4.58 6.44
N PRO A 157 -16.66 -5.73 7.08
CA PRO A 157 -17.15 -6.92 6.39
C PRO A 157 -18.61 -6.76 5.91
N ARG A 158 -19.30 -5.68 6.28
CA ARG A 158 -20.76 -5.53 6.07
C ARG A 158 -21.09 -4.96 4.70
N ARG A 159 -21.03 -5.80 3.67
CA ARG A 159 -21.72 -5.59 2.39
C ARG A 159 -22.51 -6.86 2.08
N PRO A 160 -23.82 -6.94 2.39
CA PRO A 160 -24.61 -8.18 2.27
C PRO A 160 -24.69 -8.77 0.84
N HIS A 161 -24.21 -8.03 -0.17
CA HIS A 161 -24.24 -8.44 -1.57
C HIS A 161 -22.86 -8.55 -2.22
N LEU A 162 -21.78 -8.41 -1.43
CA LEU A 162 -20.40 -8.53 -1.93
C LEU A 162 -19.82 -9.88 -1.49
N ASP A 163 -19.74 -10.82 -2.43
CA ASP A 163 -19.06 -12.10 -2.25
C ASP A 163 -17.63 -12.00 -2.81
N LEU A 164 -16.65 -12.02 -1.90
CA LEU A 164 -15.22 -12.00 -2.23
C LEU A 164 -14.60 -13.41 -2.19
N GLY A 165 -15.42 -14.46 -2.09
CA GLY A 165 -14.97 -15.84 -1.96
C GLY A 165 -14.53 -16.21 -0.54
N ARG A 166 -13.92 -17.39 -0.43
CA ARG A 166 -13.39 -17.97 0.81
C ARG A 166 -11.95 -18.38 0.62
#